data_AF-B8HZ11-F1
#
_entry.id   AF-B8HZ11-F1
#
_cell.length_a   1.000
_cell.length_b   1.000
_cell.length_c   1.000
_cell.angle_alpha   90.00
_cell.angle_beta   90.00
_cell.angle_gamma   90.00
#
_symmetry.space_group_name_H-M   'P 1'
#
loop_
_entity.id
_entity.type
_entity.pdbx_description
1 polymer ?
#
loop_
_entity_poly.entity_id
_entity_poly.type
_entity_poly.pdbx_seq_one_letter_code
_entity_poly.pdbx_strand_id
1 'polypeptide(L)'
;MSKIFFLAGTGIGTIIVLSGTYSILANVRKAEVSYALSPSPLQGEAMNSCYPTTFYSPQQVRYVDAGNGYRYYEAIAQPRFETSGPYATLYIRTSGQTCKWLNRNDLASGRLTFMPEPVAIALAKLQYSELLDQCRASLTQGSGFGSCTEQLESEINQPPDWTAAQINYLFPDDALALKELGIKTDRVLVVRSVQELENLRPKISTAR
;
A
#
# COMPACT_ATOMS: atom_id res chain seq x y z
N MET A 1 2.67 75.34 40.39
CA MET A 1 3.52 74.38 41.13
C MET A 1 3.76 73.17 40.25
N SER A 2 5.03 72.84 40.01
CA SER A 2 5.49 71.73 39.16
C SER A 2 5.20 70.35 39.78
N LYS A 3 4.87 69.34 38.96
CA LYS A 3 5.74 68.19 38.61
C LYS A 3 4.98 67.09 37.85
N ILE A 4 5.68 66.55 36.86
CA ILE A 4 5.40 65.40 35.99
C ILE A 4 5.55 64.08 36.79
N PHE A 5 4.81 63.01 36.43
CA PHE A 5 5.37 61.67 36.24
C PHE A 5 4.45 60.80 35.35
N PHE A 6 5.10 60.06 34.44
CA PHE A 6 4.57 59.20 33.38
C PHE A 6 4.50 57.71 33.81
N LEU A 7 3.81 56.92 32.97
CA LEU A 7 3.87 55.46 32.74
C LEU A 7 3.08 54.51 33.65
N ALA A 8 2.07 53.85 33.05
CA ALA A 8 2.10 52.42 32.64
C ALA A 8 0.68 51.83 32.67
N GLY A 9 0.28 51.12 31.60
CA GLY A 9 -0.96 50.34 31.62
C GLY A 9 -1.62 50.14 30.26
N THR A 10 -0.93 49.50 29.32
CA THR A 10 -1.52 48.92 28.10
C THR A 10 -2.39 47.71 28.47
N GLY A 11 -3.61 47.60 27.91
CA GLY A 11 -4.42 46.41 28.12
C GLY A 11 -5.69 46.33 27.26
N ILE A 12 -5.52 45.71 26.08
CA ILE A 12 -6.51 44.83 25.42
C ILE A 12 -7.73 45.52 24.80
N GLY A 13 -7.72 45.64 23.46
CA GLY A 13 -8.90 46.09 22.73
C GLY A 13 -8.79 45.97 21.22
N THR A 14 -8.17 44.92 20.69
CA THR A 14 -8.32 44.55 19.26
C THR A 14 -7.74 43.16 19.00
N ILE A 15 -8.54 42.32 18.34
CA ILE A 15 -8.25 41.18 17.45
C ILE A 15 -9.34 40.15 17.69
N ILE A 16 -10.47 40.36 17.02
CA ILE A 16 -11.36 39.29 16.59
C ILE A 16 -11.32 39.36 15.06
N VAL A 17 -11.44 38.20 14.42
CA VAL A 17 -11.38 37.95 12.97
C VAL A 17 -9.97 37.63 12.47
N LEU A 18 -9.52 36.38 12.69
CA LEU A 18 -8.64 35.61 11.78
C LEU A 18 -8.42 34.15 12.26
N SER A 19 -9.43 33.50 12.86
CA SER A 19 -9.33 32.09 13.31
C SER A 19 -10.27 31.13 12.56
N GLY A 20 -10.89 31.56 11.46
CA GLY A 20 -11.89 30.76 10.73
C GLY A 20 -11.38 29.90 9.57
N THR A 21 -10.14 30.07 9.11
CA THR A 21 -9.66 29.41 7.88
C THR A 21 -8.47 28.46 8.06
N TYR A 22 -7.88 28.38 9.25
CA TYR A 22 -6.74 27.48 9.52
C TYR A 22 -7.13 26.08 10.02
N SER A 23 -8.39 25.85 10.41
CA SER A 23 -8.82 24.56 10.96
C SER A 23 -9.25 23.52 9.91
N ILE A 24 -9.35 23.88 8.63
CA ILE A 24 -9.75 22.93 7.57
C ILE A 24 -8.51 22.36 6.83
N LEU A 25 -7.40 23.09 6.80
CA LEU A 25 -6.15 22.61 6.19
C LEU A 25 -5.31 21.72 7.13
N ALA A 26 -5.58 21.74 8.44
CA ALA A 26 -4.85 20.93 9.42
C ALA A 26 -5.34 19.47 9.51
N ASN A 27 -6.61 19.18 9.19
CA ASN A 27 -7.16 17.81 9.20
C ASN A 27 -6.89 17.01 7.92
N VAL A 28 -6.25 17.63 6.91
CA VAL A 28 -5.82 16.96 5.67
C VAL A 28 -4.32 16.61 5.71
N ARG A 29 -3.61 16.98 6.80
CA ARG A 29 -2.40 16.27 7.18
C ARG A 29 -2.82 14.88 7.65
N LYS A 30 -2.97 14.02 6.63
CA LYS A 30 -2.82 12.56 6.66
C LYS A 30 -2.47 12.13 8.08
N ALA A 31 -3.42 11.45 8.73
CA ALA A 31 -3.03 10.42 9.68
C ALA A 31 -1.84 9.72 9.04
N GLU A 32 -0.65 9.84 9.64
CA GLU A 32 0.50 9.07 9.20
C GLU A 32 0.11 7.63 9.46
N VAL A 33 -0.49 7.04 8.45
CA VAL A 33 -0.92 5.67 8.44
C VAL A 33 0.37 4.90 8.66
N SER A 34 0.56 4.32 9.85
CA SER A 34 1.82 3.65 10.16
C SER A 34 1.88 2.37 9.35
N TYR A 35 2.96 2.24 8.59
CA TYR A 35 3.22 1.12 7.71
C TYR A 35 4.34 0.28 8.31
N ALA A 36 4.16 -1.03 8.41
CA ALA A 36 5.21 -1.89 8.90
C ALA A 36 5.14 -3.31 8.34
N LEU A 37 6.30 -3.94 8.26
CA LEU A 37 6.49 -5.37 8.11
C LEU A 37 6.47 -6.02 9.48
N SER A 38 5.70 -7.09 9.64
CA SER A 38 5.69 -7.82 10.91
C SER A 38 6.86 -8.82 10.97
N PRO A 39 7.80 -8.70 11.94
CA PRO A 39 8.87 -9.68 12.12
C PRO A 39 8.34 -11.03 12.65
N SER A 40 7.11 -11.02 13.20
CA SER A 40 6.36 -12.20 13.58
C SER A 40 5.04 -12.16 12.82
N PRO A 41 4.92 -12.87 11.68
CA PRO A 41 3.84 -12.65 10.73
C PRO A 41 2.44 -12.98 11.30
N LEU A 42 2.36 -13.64 12.45
CA LEU A 42 1.11 -13.89 13.19
C LEU A 42 1.01 -13.12 14.53
N GLN A 43 1.83 -12.08 14.78
CA GLN A 43 1.69 -11.27 15.99
C GLN A 43 0.58 -10.22 15.83
N GLY A 44 -0.58 -10.57 16.37
CA GLY A 44 -1.77 -9.75 16.51
C GLY A 44 -2.95 -10.67 16.78
N GLU A 45 -3.44 -10.73 18.02
CA GLU A 45 -4.47 -11.70 18.44
C GLU A 45 -5.71 -11.68 17.54
N ALA A 46 -6.16 -10.48 17.15
CA ALA A 46 -7.29 -10.32 16.24
C ALA A 46 -7.00 -10.86 14.83
N MET A 47 -5.78 -10.67 14.29
CA MET A 47 -5.42 -11.24 12.98
C MET A 47 -5.47 -12.76 13.02
N ASN A 48 -4.93 -13.37 14.08
CA ASN A 48 -4.92 -14.82 14.25
C ASN A 48 -6.32 -15.42 14.27
N SER A 49 -7.29 -14.71 14.86
CA SER A 49 -8.67 -15.18 14.90
C SER A 49 -9.37 -15.25 13.53
N CYS A 50 -8.88 -14.50 12.53
CA CYS A 50 -9.38 -14.57 11.14
C CYS A 50 -8.45 -15.25 10.17
N TYR A 51 -7.26 -15.66 10.61
CA TYR A 51 -6.32 -16.31 9.72
C TYR A 51 -6.86 -17.68 9.31
N PRO A 52 -7.14 -17.93 8.02
CA PRO A 52 -7.77 -19.16 7.58
C PRO A 52 -6.83 -20.36 7.77
N THR A 53 -7.32 -21.40 8.43
CA THR A 53 -6.57 -22.65 8.68
C THR A 53 -6.23 -23.42 7.40
N THR A 54 -6.85 -23.06 6.27
CA THR A 54 -6.55 -23.61 4.94
C THR A 54 -5.22 -23.13 4.36
N PHE A 55 -4.50 -22.24 5.05
CA PHE A 55 -3.18 -21.75 4.66
C PHE A 55 -2.12 -22.13 5.70
N TYR A 56 -0.88 -22.30 5.25
CA TYR A 56 0.27 -22.40 6.15
C TYR A 56 0.53 -21.07 6.84
N SER A 57 1.48 -21.02 7.77
CA SER A 57 1.92 -19.75 8.35
C SER A 57 2.36 -18.80 7.22
N PRO A 58 1.96 -17.52 7.28
CA PRO A 58 2.31 -16.57 6.24
C PRO A 58 3.83 -16.37 6.22
N GLN A 59 4.39 -16.30 5.03
CA GLN A 59 5.81 -15.98 4.85
C GLN A 59 6.09 -14.52 5.15
N GLN A 60 5.12 -13.68 4.78
CA GLN A 60 5.22 -12.25 4.89
C GLN A 60 3.90 -11.65 5.28
N VAL A 61 3.96 -10.65 6.16
CA VAL A 61 2.81 -9.86 6.57
C VAL A 61 3.18 -8.39 6.59
N ARG A 62 2.45 -7.62 5.81
CA ARG A 62 2.48 -6.15 5.78
C ARG A 62 1.21 -5.64 6.42
N TYR A 63 1.29 -4.55 7.16
CA TYR A 63 0.10 -3.93 7.72
C TYR A 63 0.16 -2.41 7.72
N VAL A 64 -1.04 -1.85 7.84
CA VAL A 64 -1.34 -0.44 7.71
C VAL A 64 -2.39 -0.06 8.75
N ASP A 65 -2.03 0.82 9.68
CA ASP A 65 -2.97 1.39 10.66
C ASP A 65 -3.69 2.59 10.07
N ALA A 66 -4.96 2.42 9.70
CA ALA A 66 -5.72 3.42 8.95
C ALA A 66 -6.14 4.66 9.76
N GLY A 67 -5.71 4.78 11.03
CA GLY A 67 -6.02 5.93 11.91
C GLY A 67 -7.50 6.06 12.31
N ASN A 68 -8.36 5.15 11.86
CA ASN A 68 -9.81 5.14 12.10
C ASN A 68 -10.25 3.96 12.99
N GLY A 69 -9.33 3.43 13.80
CA GLY A 69 -9.57 2.25 14.64
C GLY A 69 -9.54 0.92 13.89
N TYR A 70 -9.20 0.93 12.59
CA TYR A 70 -8.97 -0.28 11.81
C TYR A 70 -7.49 -0.43 11.44
N ARG A 71 -7.05 -1.68 11.44
CA ARG A 71 -5.78 -2.10 10.86
C ARG A 71 -6.05 -3.05 9.70
N TYR A 72 -5.32 -2.87 8.61
CA TYR A 72 -5.41 -3.70 7.43
C TYR A 72 -4.11 -4.45 7.24
N TYR A 73 -4.23 -5.71 6.87
CA TYR A 73 -3.13 -6.66 6.70
C TYR A 73 -3.17 -7.24 5.30
N GLU A 74 -1.99 -7.36 4.71
CA GLU A 74 -1.69 -8.19 3.56
C GLU A 74 -0.78 -9.33 4.02
N ALA A 75 -1.24 -10.56 3.88
CA ALA A 75 -0.48 -11.75 4.25
C ALA A 75 -0.25 -12.63 3.02
N ILE A 76 1.02 -12.94 2.75
CA ILE A 76 1.42 -13.82 1.64
C ILE A 76 1.66 -15.21 2.23
N ALA A 77 0.87 -16.18 1.79
CA ALA A 77 0.84 -17.52 2.39
C ALA A 77 0.59 -18.62 1.37
N GLN A 78 1.17 -19.79 1.63
CA GLN A 78 0.95 -20.96 0.80
C GLN A 78 -0.37 -21.65 1.20
N PRO A 79 -1.26 -21.97 0.25
CA PRO A 79 -2.43 -22.79 0.53
C PRO A 79 -2.03 -24.22 0.93
N ARG A 80 -2.73 -24.81 1.91
CA ARG A 80 -2.45 -26.18 2.38
C ARG A 80 -2.89 -27.27 1.40
N PHE A 81 -3.82 -26.94 0.52
CA PHE A 81 -4.32 -27.85 -0.51
C PHE A 81 -3.46 -27.85 -1.77
N GLU A 82 -2.44 -26.98 -1.85
CA GLU A 82 -1.58 -26.83 -3.02
C GLU A 82 -0.11 -26.64 -2.60
N THR A 83 0.63 -27.76 -2.56
CA THR A 83 2.02 -27.78 -2.04
C THR A 83 3.07 -27.27 -3.03
N SER A 84 2.69 -27.04 -4.29
CA SER A 84 3.58 -26.55 -5.37
C SER A 84 3.00 -25.35 -6.13
N GLY A 85 1.87 -24.81 -5.68
CA GLY A 85 1.20 -23.66 -6.28
C GLY A 85 1.79 -22.32 -5.85
N PRO A 86 1.44 -21.22 -6.55
CA PRO A 86 1.87 -19.88 -6.16
C PRO A 86 1.35 -19.50 -4.77
N TYR A 87 2.06 -18.62 -4.08
CA TYR A 87 1.55 -18.01 -2.84
C TYR A 87 0.27 -17.24 -3.12
N ALA A 88 -0.67 -17.32 -2.19
CA ALA A 88 -1.86 -16.50 -2.20
C ALA A 88 -1.64 -15.25 -1.36
N THR A 89 -2.29 -14.16 -1.77
CA THR A 89 -2.37 -12.93 -0.99
C THR A 89 -3.69 -12.90 -0.23
N LEU A 90 -3.64 -12.73 1.08
CA LEU A 90 -4.80 -12.64 1.96
C LEU A 90 -4.93 -11.23 2.51
N TYR A 91 -6.12 -10.66 2.36
CA TYR A 91 -6.45 -9.33 2.86
C TYR A 91 -7.31 -9.45 4.11
N ILE A 92 -6.81 -8.98 5.24
CA ILE A 92 -7.49 -9.08 6.54
C ILE A 92 -7.62 -7.70 7.14
N ARG A 93 -8.78 -7.39 7.73
CA ARG A 93 -9.00 -6.16 8.51
C ARG A 93 -9.27 -6.52 9.96
N THR A 94 -8.68 -5.81 10.91
CA THR A 94 -8.99 -5.93 12.34
C THR A 94 -9.47 -4.62 12.94
N SER A 95 -10.21 -4.70 14.05
CA SER A 95 -10.58 -3.57 14.91
C SER A 95 -10.81 -4.07 16.34
N GLY A 96 -9.96 -3.63 17.28
CA GLY A 96 -9.94 -4.20 18.63
C GLY A 96 -9.70 -5.72 18.58
N GLN A 97 -10.64 -6.49 19.13
CA GLN A 97 -10.61 -7.96 19.12
C GLN A 97 -11.31 -8.58 17.90
N THR A 98 -11.90 -7.76 17.02
CA THR A 98 -12.64 -8.26 15.84
C THR A 98 -11.75 -8.30 14.61
N CYS A 99 -12.09 -9.18 13.68
CA CYS A 99 -11.37 -9.33 12.42
C CYS A 99 -12.32 -9.73 11.27
N LYS A 100 -11.87 -9.52 10.02
CA LYS A 100 -12.58 -9.93 8.80
C LYS A 100 -11.59 -10.28 7.68
N TRP A 101 -11.74 -11.46 7.09
CA TRP A 101 -11.07 -11.83 5.83
C TRP A 101 -11.85 -11.24 4.64
N LEU A 102 -11.18 -10.44 3.82
CA LEU A 102 -11.82 -9.57 2.82
C LEU A 102 -11.91 -10.20 1.43
N ASN A 103 -10.96 -11.05 1.03
CA ASN A 103 -10.89 -11.63 -0.32
C ASN A 103 -11.10 -13.15 -0.35
N ARG A 104 -12.06 -13.66 0.42
CA ARG A 104 -12.27 -15.11 0.63
C ARG A 104 -12.44 -15.95 -0.65
N ASN A 105 -12.92 -15.35 -1.73
CA ASN A 105 -13.19 -16.04 -2.99
C ASN A 105 -12.25 -15.61 -4.12
N ASP A 106 -11.24 -14.80 -3.83
CA ASP A 106 -10.43 -14.15 -4.85
C ASP A 106 -8.94 -14.13 -4.44
N LEU A 107 -8.20 -15.10 -4.99
CA LEU A 107 -6.79 -15.28 -4.73
C LEU A 107 -5.91 -14.34 -5.58
N ALA A 108 -6.47 -13.69 -6.61
CA ALA A 108 -5.73 -12.90 -7.59
C ALA A 108 -6.47 -11.58 -7.90
N SER A 109 -6.51 -10.66 -6.93
CA SER A 109 -7.14 -9.35 -7.11
C SER A 109 -6.37 -8.22 -6.45
N GLY A 110 -6.50 -7.04 -7.06
CA GLY A 110 -5.94 -5.78 -6.58
C GLY A 110 -6.52 -5.36 -5.23
N ARG A 111 -5.75 -4.61 -4.45
CA ARG A 111 -6.09 -4.25 -3.06
C ARG A 111 -7.32 -3.35 -2.99
N LEU A 112 -7.51 -2.50 -4.00
CA LEU A 112 -8.63 -1.54 -4.09
C LEU A 112 -10.01 -2.19 -4.10
N THR A 113 -10.11 -3.45 -4.52
CA THR A 113 -11.37 -4.20 -4.47
C THR A 113 -11.84 -4.45 -3.04
N PHE A 114 -10.90 -4.51 -2.08
CA PHE A 114 -11.15 -5.00 -0.73
C PHE A 114 -10.85 -3.97 0.36
N MET A 115 -10.02 -2.97 0.06
CA MET A 115 -9.51 -2.01 1.03
C MET A 115 -9.71 -0.56 0.58
N PRO A 116 -9.78 0.40 1.52
CA PRO A 116 -9.79 1.83 1.17
C PRO A 116 -8.55 2.23 0.36
N GLU A 117 -8.72 3.16 -0.57
CA GLU A 117 -7.65 3.61 -1.47
C GLU A 117 -6.35 4.04 -0.75
N PRO A 118 -6.39 4.87 0.31
CA PRO A 118 -5.17 5.24 1.03
C PRO A 118 -4.43 4.04 1.63
N VAL A 119 -5.16 2.99 2.02
CA VAL A 119 -4.61 1.75 2.59
C VAL A 119 -4.03 0.87 1.49
N ALA A 120 -4.73 0.73 0.36
CA ALA A 120 -4.27 -0.04 -0.79
C ALA A 120 -2.94 0.50 -1.33
N ILE A 121 -2.87 1.81 -1.59
CA ILE A 121 -1.66 2.48 -2.08
C ILE A 121 -0.52 2.34 -1.06
N ALA A 122 -0.82 2.49 0.23
CA ALA A 122 0.15 2.31 1.29
C ALA A 122 0.78 0.91 1.35
N LEU A 123 -0.04 -0.14 1.27
CA LEU A 123 0.42 -1.53 1.21
C LEU A 123 1.25 -1.79 -0.04
N ALA A 124 0.82 -1.29 -1.20
CA ALA A 124 1.59 -1.38 -2.43
C ALA A 124 2.95 -0.68 -2.29
N LYS A 125 3.00 0.51 -1.68
CA LYS A 125 4.27 1.21 -1.41
C LYS A 125 5.19 0.40 -0.50
N LEU A 126 4.67 -0.26 0.53
CA LEU A 126 5.47 -1.15 1.37
C LEU A 126 6.10 -2.28 0.55
N GLN A 127 5.32 -2.95 -0.30
CA GLN A 127 5.81 -4.02 -1.16
C GLN A 127 6.97 -3.55 -2.05
N TYR A 128 6.79 -2.45 -2.78
CA TYR A 128 7.81 -1.97 -3.71
C TYR A 128 9.02 -1.35 -3.01
N SER A 129 8.82 -0.69 -1.86
CA SER A 129 9.94 -0.17 -1.05
C SER A 129 10.82 -1.31 -0.55
N GLU A 130 10.22 -2.42 -0.15
CA GLU A 130 10.95 -3.61 0.27
C GLU A 130 11.76 -4.23 -0.87
N LEU A 131 11.19 -4.33 -2.08
CA LEU A 131 11.94 -4.81 -3.24
C LEU A 131 13.16 -3.94 -3.54
N LEU A 132 12.99 -2.61 -3.46
CA LEU A 132 14.10 -1.68 -3.61
C LEU A 132 15.15 -1.85 -2.51
N ASP A 133 14.73 -2.03 -1.26
CA ASP A 133 15.64 -2.22 -0.12
C ASP A 133 16.38 -3.55 -0.21
N GLN A 134 15.72 -4.63 -0.61
CA GLN A 134 16.33 -5.95 -0.87
C GLN A 134 17.37 -5.86 -1.99
N CYS A 135 17.05 -5.17 -3.09
CA CYS A 135 18.01 -4.89 -4.14
C CYS A 135 19.23 -4.13 -3.60
N ARG A 136 19.02 -3.08 -2.80
CA ARG A 136 20.16 -2.34 -2.21
C ARG A 136 21.02 -3.19 -1.29
N ALA A 137 20.41 -4.11 -0.54
CA ALA A 137 21.14 -5.01 0.34
C ALA A 137 21.97 -6.06 -0.42
N SER A 138 21.56 -6.44 -1.63
CA SER A 138 22.26 -7.41 -2.47
C SER A 138 23.38 -6.79 -3.33
N LEU A 139 23.33 -5.47 -3.51
CA LEU A 139 24.38 -4.71 -4.18
C LEU A 139 25.63 -4.56 -3.29
N THR A 140 26.80 -4.92 -3.80
CA THR A 140 28.08 -4.60 -3.17
C THR A 140 28.28 -3.07 -3.11
N GLN A 141 28.86 -2.57 -2.01
CA GLN A 141 29.03 -1.13 -1.74
C GLN A 141 29.58 -0.38 -2.97
N GLY A 142 28.72 0.34 -3.69
CA GLY A 142 29.12 1.12 -4.87
C GLY A 142 28.02 1.45 -5.87
N SER A 143 26.96 0.63 -5.96
CA SER A 143 25.82 0.91 -6.84
C SER A 143 24.77 1.74 -6.11
N GLY A 144 24.57 2.97 -6.59
CA GLY A 144 23.63 3.93 -6.01
C GLY A 144 22.17 3.53 -6.17
N PHE A 145 21.29 4.21 -5.43
CA PHE A 145 19.83 4.09 -5.45
C PHE A 145 19.20 4.09 -6.87
N GLY A 146 19.83 4.79 -7.82
CA GLY A 146 19.42 4.80 -9.22
C GLY A 146 19.40 3.41 -9.86
N SER A 147 20.39 2.55 -9.58
CA SER A 147 20.50 1.23 -10.21
C SER A 147 19.35 0.28 -9.87
N CYS A 148 18.91 0.23 -8.60
CA CYS A 148 17.75 -0.59 -8.20
C CYS A 148 16.42 -0.05 -8.73
N THR A 149 16.29 1.27 -8.76
CA THR A 149 15.08 1.93 -9.30
C THR A 149 14.98 1.66 -10.80
N GLU A 150 16.06 1.84 -11.55
CA GLU A 150 16.15 1.55 -12.99
C GLU A 150 15.93 0.06 -13.29
N GLN A 151 16.46 -0.84 -12.46
CA GLN A 151 16.22 -2.26 -12.61
C GLN A 151 14.73 -2.61 -12.43
N LEU A 152 14.11 -2.12 -11.35
CA LEU A 152 12.68 -2.35 -11.10
C LEU A 152 11.80 -1.69 -12.19
N GLU A 153 12.15 -0.49 -12.65
CA GLU A 153 11.51 0.15 -13.82
C GLU A 153 11.60 -0.75 -15.06
N SER A 154 12.78 -1.32 -15.34
CA SER A 154 13.01 -2.20 -16.49
C SER A 154 12.18 -3.49 -16.41
N GLU A 155 12.12 -4.11 -15.23
CA GLU A 155 11.35 -5.33 -14.97
C GLU A 155 9.84 -5.10 -15.11
N ILE A 156 9.32 -3.99 -14.58
CA ILE A 156 7.89 -3.66 -14.61
C ILE A 156 7.43 -3.28 -16.03
N ASN A 157 8.25 -2.53 -16.77
CA ASN A 157 7.89 -2.03 -18.10
C ASN A 157 8.17 -3.02 -19.23
N GLN A 158 8.28 -4.31 -18.92
CA GLN A 158 8.36 -5.35 -19.94
C GLN A 158 7.04 -5.45 -20.72
N PRO A 159 7.09 -5.65 -22.04
CA PRO A 159 5.89 -5.86 -22.83
C PRO A 159 5.14 -7.12 -22.35
N PRO A 160 3.80 -7.11 -22.34
CA PRO A 160 3.02 -8.28 -21.97
C PRO A 160 3.36 -9.50 -22.84
N ASP A 161 3.74 -10.61 -22.21
CA ASP A 161 3.91 -11.88 -22.91
C ASP A 161 2.55 -12.60 -23.00
N TRP A 162 1.86 -12.40 -24.11
CA TRP A 162 0.57 -13.03 -24.37
C TRP A 162 0.65 -14.54 -24.64
N THR A 163 1.86 -15.06 -24.88
CA THR A 163 2.11 -16.48 -25.16
C THR A 163 2.41 -17.28 -23.90
N ALA A 164 2.93 -16.62 -22.86
CA ALA A 164 3.03 -17.19 -21.54
C ALA A 164 1.65 -17.31 -20.87
N ALA A 165 1.53 -18.25 -19.93
CA ALA A 165 0.35 -18.34 -19.06
C ALA A 165 0.21 -17.11 -18.15
N GLN A 166 1.25 -16.27 -18.05
CA GLN A 166 1.32 -15.12 -17.17
C GLN A 166 1.47 -13.84 -18.00
N ILE A 167 0.45 -12.99 -17.93
CA ILE A 167 0.51 -11.62 -18.43
C ILE A 167 1.00 -10.75 -17.27
N ASN A 168 2.06 -9.97 -17.49
CA ASN A 168 2.50 -8.96 -16.53
C ASN A 168 1.61 -7.72 -16.64
N TYR A 169 0.97 -7.35 -15.54
CA TYR A 169 0.14 -6.16 -15.43
C TYR A 169 0.21 -5.60 -14.01
N LEU A 170 -0.23 -4.36 -13.84
CA LEU A 170 -0.41 -3.73 -12.54
C LEU A 170 -1.88 -3.43 -12.27
N PHE A 171 -2.25 -3.42 -11.00
CA PHE A 171 -3.47 -2.76 -10.57
C PHE A 171 -3.24 -1.25 -10.37
N PRO A 172 -4.29 -0.42 -10.30
CA PRO A 172 -4.12 1.03 -10.19
C PRO A 172 -3.40 1.46 -8.90
N ASP A 173 -3.60 0.75 -7.78
CA ASP A 173 -2.88 0.99 -6.53
C ASP A 173 -1.37 0.77 -6.66
N ASP A 174 -0.97 -0.28 -7.39
CA ASP A 174 0.43 -0.57 -7.66
C ASP A 174 1.08 0.53 -8.51
N ALA A 175 0.41 0.93 -9.60
CA ALA A 175 0.91 1.98 -10.48
C ALA A 175 1.06 3.33 -9.75
N LEU A 176 0.09 3.69 -8.90
CA LEU A 176 0.16 4.89 -8.08
C LEU A 176 1.30 4.81 -7.05
N ALA A 177 1.45 3.67 -6.36
CA ALA A 177 2.50 3.46 -5.39
C ALA A 177 3.90 3.60 -6.02
N LEU A 178 4.12 2.96 -7.17
CA LEU A 178 5.37 3.03 -7.92
C LEU A 178 5.69 4.47 -8.34
N LYS A 179 4.70 5.18 -8.87
CA LYS A 179 4.85 6.60 -9.22
C LYS A 179 5.24 7.47 -8.03
N GLU A 180 4.63 7.24 -6.86
CA GLU A 180 5.00 7.96 -5.62
C GLU A 180 6.42 7.62 -5.13
N LEU A 181 6.94 6.45 -5.49
CA LEU A 181 8.33 6.03 -5.23
C LEU A 181 9.31 6.53 -6.30
N GLY A 182 8.84 7.26 -7.31
CA GLY A 182 9.66 7.77 -8.41
C GLY A 182 9.97 6.75 -9.50
N ILE A 183 9.28 5.61 -9.52
CA ILE A 183 9.40 4.56 -10.54
C ILE A 183 8.41 4.84 -11.66
N LYS A 184 8.89 4.92 -12.89
CA LYS A 184 8.07 5.09 -14.08
C LYS A 184 7.38 3.79 -14.48
N THR A 185 6.13 3.88 -14.90
CA THR A 185 5.29 2.74 -15.32
C THR A 185 4.66 3.00 -16.68
N ASP A 186 5.41 3.63 -17.60
CA ASP A 186 4.86 4.17 -18.86
C ASP A 186 4.49 3.08 -19.89
N ARG A 187 5.03 1.86 -19.75
CA ARG A 187 4.85 0.77 -20.73
C ARG A 187 4.10 -0.44 -20.19
N VAL A 188 3.94 -0.53 -18.88
CA VAL A 188 3.23 -1.64 -18.25
C VAL A 188 1.73 -1.51 -18.48
N LEU A 189 1.06 -2.65 -18.64
CA LEU A 189 -0.39 -2.68 -18.70
C LEU A 189 -0.98 -2.43 -17.31
N VAL A 190 -1.84 -1.43 -17.16
CA VAL A 190 -2.60 -1.18 -15.93
C VAL A 190 -4.05 -1.58 -16.17
N VAL A 191 -4.58 -2.51 -15.37
CA VAL A 191 -5.97 -2.99 -15.46
C VAL A 191 -6.69 -2.82 -14.13
N ARG A 192 -7.99 -2.57 -14.18
CA ARG A 192 -8.82 -2.39 -12.98
C ARG A 192 -9.34 -3.71 -12.43
N SER A 193 -9.34 -4.77 -13.24
CA SER A 193 -9.84 -6.09 -12.85
C SER A 193 -9.23 -7.19 -13.71
N VAL A 194 -9.27 -8.42 -13.20
CA VAL A 194 -8.92 -9.62 -13.99
C VAL A 194 -9.84 -9.77 -15.20
N GLN A 195 -11.11 -9.37 -15.12
CA GLN A 195 -12.01 -9.43 -16.27
C GLN A 195 -11.57 -8.50 -17.41
N GLU A 196 -11.05 -7.32 -17.08
CA GLU A 196 -10.48 -6.40 -18.06
C GLU A 196 -9.25 -7.02 -18.72
N LEU A 197 -8.39 -7.68 -17.94
CA LEU A 197 -7.25 -8.43 -18.46
C LEU A 197 -7.67 -9.54 -19.43
N GLU A 198 -8.68 -10.34 -19.07
CA GLU A 198 -9.20 -11.42 -19.93
C GLU A 198 -9.80 -10.88 -21.23
N ASN A 199 -10.42 -9.70 -21.21
CA ASN A 199 -10.94 -9.05 -22.41
C ASN A 199 -9.81 -8.49 -23.31
N LEU A 200 -8.68 -8.09 -22.71
CA LEU A 200 -7.51 -7.59 -23.43
C LEU A 200 -6.64 -8.71 -23.97
N ARG A 201 -6.70 -9.91 -23.36
CA ARG A 201 -6.04 -11.10 -23.89
C ARG A 201 -6.58 -11.32 -25.30
N PRO A 202 -5.74 -11.21 -26.35
CA PRO A 202 -6.21 -11.47 -27.70
C PRO A 202 -6.82 -12.86 -27.69
N LYS A 203 -8.05 -12.99 -28.20
CA LYS A 203 -8.69 -14.30 -28.42
C LYS A 203 -7.90 -15.05 -29.48
N ILE A 204 -6.73 -15.58 -29.12
CA ILE A 204 -5.93 -16.50 -29.94
C ILE A 204 -6.64 -17.85 -29.86
N SER A 205 -7.84 -17.96 -30.42
CA SER A 205 -8.61 -19.21 -30.38
C SER A 205 -9.79 -19.32 -31.37
N THR A 206 -9.96 -18.43 -32.35
CA THR A 206 -11.02 -18.63 -33.37
C THR A 206 -10.59 -18.31 -34.81
N ALA A 207 -9.32 -18.51 -35.13
CA ALA A 207 -8.85 -18.55 -36.53
C ALA A 207 -7.79 -19.65 -36.69
N ARG A 208 -8.21 -20.90 -36.51
CA ARG A 208 -7.58 -22.07 -37.13
C ARG A 208 -8.67 -22.95 -37.69
#